data_AF-A0A6N9AVP6-F1
#
_entry.id   AF-A0A6N9AVP6-F1
#
_cell.length_a   1.000
_cell.length_b   1.000
_cell.length_c   1.000
_cell.angle_alpha   90.00
_cell.angle_beta   90.00
_cell.angle_gamma   90.00
#
_symmetry.space_group_name_H-M   'P 1'
#
loop_
_entity.id
_entity.type
_entity.pdbx_description
1 polymer ?
#
loop_
_entity_poly.entity_id
_entity_poly.type
_entity_poly.pdbx_seq_one_letter_code
_entity_poly.pdbx_strand_id
1 'polypeptide(L)'
;PFIWFNRKSWAGRTIEQELNRRKIKVSANMEIDTLEAISSLVGAGLGVSIVPICLGARPLSRRLRSVPFGKPVFRREIGALTQAQSVVSPQLTALLKALDTRK
;
A
#
# COMPACT_ATOMS: atom_id res chain seq x y z
N PRO A 1 14.72 -7.14 11.70
CA PRO A 1 13.55 -8.03 11.55
C PRO A 1 12.48 -7.40 10.65
N PHE A 2 11.90 -8.18 9.74
CA PHE A 2 10.84 -7.72 8.83
C PHE A 2 9.47 -8.20 9.31
N ILE A 3 8.51 -7.27 9.39
CA ILE A 3 7.13 -7.53 9.76
C ILE A 3 6.29 -7.46 8.47
N TRP A 4 5.70 -8.57 8.06
CA TRP A 4 4.84 -8.59 6.88
C TRP A 4 3.51 -7.89 7.15
N PHE A 5 3.07 -7.08 6.19
CA PHE A 5 1.67 -6.70 6.05
C PHE A 5 0.96 -7.79 5.25
N ASN A 6 -0.02 -8.46 5.89
CA ASN A 6 -0.90 -9.51 5.35
C ASN A 6 -0.43 -10.05 3.99
N ARG A 7 0.35 -11.13 3.98
CA ARG A 7 0.91 -11.70 2.74
C ARG A 7 -0.16 -12.22 1.81
N LYS A 8 -1.32 -12.60 2.36
CA LYS A 8 -2.50 -13.04 1.61
C LYS A 8 -3.30 -11.89 1.02
N SER A 9 -2.99 -10.63 1.35
CA SER A 9 -3.60 -9.47 0.70
C SER A 9 -3.01 -9.23 -0.69
N TRP A 10 -3.72 -8.44 -1.51
CA TRP A 10 -3.16 -7.98 -2.78
C TRP A 10 -1.85 -7.22 -2.56
N ALA A 11 -1.77 -6.40 -1.51
CA ALA A 11 -0.61 -5.56 -1.24
C ALA A 11 0.59 -6.41 -0.82
N GLY A 12 0.38 -7.38 0.08
CA GLY A 12 1.41 -8.30 0.53
C GLY A 12 2.03 -9.10 -0.62
N ARG A 13 1.20 -9.66 -1.51
CA ARG A 13 1.67 -10.34 -2.73
C ARG A 13 2.49 -9.42 -3.63
N THR A 14 2.03 -8.19 -3.86
CA THR A 14 2.73 -7.23 -4.70
C THR A 14 4.06 -6.78 -4.08
N ILE A 15 4.11 -6.59 -2.76
CA ILE A 15 5.35 -6.29 -2.02
C ILE A 15 6.34 -7.44 -2.17
N GLU A 16 5.88 -8.68 -2.03
CA GLU A 16 6.72 -9.87 -2.20
C GLU A 16 7.28 -9.97 -3.62
N GLN A 17 6.44 -9.77 -4.64
CA GLN A 17 6.88 -9.72 -6.04
C GLN A 17 7.95 -8.66 -6.26
N GLU A 18 7.78 -7.46 -5.69
CA GLU A 18 8.72 -6.36 -5.85
C GLU A 18 10.05 -6.60 -5.09
N LEU A 19 10.00 -7.21 -3.89
CA LEU A 19 11.19 -7.66 -3.17
C LEU A 19 11.96 -8.70 -4.00
N ASN A 20 11.26 -9.68 -4.57
CA ASN A 20 11.84 -10.72 -5.42
C ASN A 20 12.44 -10.13 -6.70
N ARG A 21 11.74 -9.23 -7.39
CA ARG A 21 12.22 -8.53 -8.58
C ARG A 21 13.53 -7.76 -8.31
N ARG A 22 13.65 -7.19 -7.11
CA ARG A 22 14.85 -6.46 -6.65
C ARG A 22 15.92 -7.36 -6.01
N LYS A 23 15.67 -8.68 -5.92
CA LYS A 23 16.55 -9.66 -5.26
C LYS A 23 16.82 -9.33 -3.78
N ILE A 24 15.86 -8.71 -3.10
CA ILE A 24 15.95 -8.38 -1.67
C ILE A 24 15.40 -9.55 -0.86
N LYS A 25 16.26 -10.16 -0.05
CA LYS A 25 15.83 -11.17 0.94
C LYS A 25 15.53 -10.48 2.26
N VAL A 26 14.35 -10.76 2.83
CA VAL A 26 13.94 -10.25 4.13
C VAL A 26 13.99 -11.37 5.17
N SER A 27 14.51 -11.08 6.35
CA SER A 27 14.41 -11.97 7.51
C SER A 27 13.10 -11.65 8.22
N ALA A 28 12.08 -12.49 7.99
CA ALA A 28 10.73 -12.29 8.50
C ALA A 28 10.41 -13.26 9.63
N ASN A 29 9.88 -12.72 10.73
CA ASN A 29 9.46 -13.48 11.91
C ASN A 29 8.01 -13.19 12.33
N MET A 30 7.34 -12.25 11.65
CA MET A 30 5.99 -11.80 11.97
C MET A 30 5.19 -11.46 10.72
N GLU A 31 3.89 -11.71 10.78
CA GLU A 31 2.90 -11.26 9.80
C GLU A 31 1.70 -10.69 10.55
N ILE A 32 1.30 -9.46 10.19
CA ILE A 32 0.25 -8.70 10.84
C ILE A 32 -0.72 -8.20 9.77
N ASP A 33 -2.01 -8.21 10.07
CA ASP A 33 -3.07 -7.91 9.12
C ASP A 33 -3.63 -6.48 9.18
N THR A 34 -3.28 -5.72 10.22
CA THR A 34 -3.71 -4.33 10.41
C THR A 34 -2.54 -3.35 10.40
N LEU A 35 -2.76 -2.19 9.79
CA LEU A 35 -1.75 -1.13 9.70
C LEU A 35 -1.45 -0.53 11.09
N GLU A 36 -2.46 -0.47 11.95
CA GLU A 36 -2.39 0.04 13.32
C GLU A 36 -1.44 -0.80 14.17
N ALA A 37 -1.58 -2.13 14.12
CA ALA A 37 -0.70 -3.03 14.85
C ALA A 37 0.73 -2.99 14.31
N ILE A 38 0.92 -2.98 12.98
CA ILE A 38 2.25 -2.80 12.38
C ILE A 38 2.88 -1.48 12.85
N SER A 39 2.13 -0.39 12.80
CA SER A 39 2.59 0.94 13.22
C SER A 39 3.03 0.94 14.68
N SER A 40 2.31 0.20 15.53
CA SER A 40 2.62 0.08 16.96
C SER A 40 3.90 -0.74 17.18
N LEU A 41 4.05 -1.89 16.52
CA LEU A 41 5.23 -2.75 16.66
C LEU A 41 6.50 -2.12 16.09
N VAL A 42 6.40 -1.48 14.91
CA VAL A 42 7.53 -0.73 14.33
C VAL A 42 7.87 0.47 15.21
N GLY A 43 6.87 1.19 15.74
CA GLY A 43 7.07 2.32 16.63
C GLY A 43 7.66 1.95 17.99
N ALA A 44 7.50 0.69 18.41
CA ALA A 44 8.13 0.10 19.58
C ALA A 44 9.51 -0.52 19.29
N GLY A 45 9.98 -0.48 18.04
CA GLY A 45 11.34 -0.91 17.66
C GLY A 45 11.48 -2.39 17.31
N LEU A 46 10.39 -3.14 17.12
CA LEU A 46 10.46 -4.58 16.85
C LEU A 46 10.94 -4.92 15.42
N GLY A 47 10.96 -3.94 14.52
CA GLY A 47 11.42 -4.15 13.15
C GLY A 47 10.95 -3.07 12.18
N VAL A 48 10.90 -3.45 10.91
CA VAL A 48 10.43 -2.60 9.80
C VAL A 48 9.37 -3.33 9.00
N SER A 49 8.51 -2.59 8.33
CA SER A 49 7.47 -3.14 7.46
C SER A 49 7.35 -2.33 6.17
N ILE A 50 6.83 -2.97 5.12
CA ILE A 50 6.38 -2.29 3.91
C ILE A 50 4.86 -2.36 3.90
N VAL A 51 4.23 -1.20 3.75
CA VAL A 51 2.77 -1.05 3.78
C VAL A 51 2.32 -0.16 2.62
N PRO A 52 1.13 -0.37 2.04
CA PRO A 52 0.57 0.56 1.08
C PRO A 52 0.19 1.87 1.76
N ILE A 53 0.58 3.01 1.17
CA ILE A 53 0.13 4.34 1.58
C ILE A 53 -0.76 4.90 0.48
N CYS A 54 -2.02 5.15 0.80
CA CYS A 54 -2.99 5.77 -0.11
C CYS A 54 -2.96 7.29 0.02
N LEU A 55 -3.35 8.00 -1.04
CA LEU A 55 -3.62 9.43 -0.96
C LEU A 55 -4.70 9.71 0.09
N GLY A 56 -4.47 10.70 0.94
CA GLY A 56 -5.39 11.03 2.04
C GLY A 56 -5.34 10.06 3.24
N ALA A 57 -4.43 9.10 3.26
CA ALA A 57 -4.20 8.27 4.45
C ALA A 57 -3.86 9.16 5.66
N ARG A 58 -4.35 8.77 6.84
CA ARG A 58 -3.98 9.44 8.10
C ARG A 58 -2.45 9.42 8.25
N PRO A 59 -1.86 10.50 8.78
CA PRO A 59 -0.43 10.51 9.07
C PRO A 59 -0.07 9.33 9.96
N LEU A 60 1.00 8.61 9.60
CA LEU A 60 1.59 7.63 10.49
C LEU A 60 2.07 8.32 11.78
N SER A 61 2.11 7.56 12.88
CA SER A 61 2.61 8.06 14.17
C SER A 61 3.95 8.80 14.00
N ARG A 62 4.15 9.91 14.73
CA ARG A 62 5.42 10.67 14.74
C ARG A 62 6.63 9.84 15.17
N ARG A 63 6.41 8.67 15.80
CA ARG A 63 7.46 7.72 16.17
C ARG A 63 7.96 6.89 14.98
N LEU A 64 7.29 6.99 13.83
CA LEU A 64 7.62 6.25 12.62
C LEU A 64 8.32 7.15 11.62
N ARG A 65 9.34 6.61 10.97
CA ARG A 65 9.94 7.20 9.77
C ARG A 65 9.48 6.38 8.57
N SER A 66 8.75 7.01 7.65
CA SER A 66 8.41 6.42 6.35
C SER A 66 9.48 6.77 5.32
N VAL A 67 9.79 5.81 4.45
CA VAL A 67 10.68 6.01 3.30
C VAL A 67 10.05 5.38 2.05
N PRO A 68 10.30 5.91 0.85
CA PRO A 68 9.79 5.31 -0.38
C PRO A 68 10.33 3.88 -0.58
N PHE A 69 9.48 2.99 -1.10
CA PHE A 69 9.90 1.63 -1.37
C PHE A 69 10.61 1.53 -2.72
N GLY A 70 11.94 1.52 -2.66
CA GLY A 70 12.82 1.34 -3.82
C GLY A 70 13.02 2.59 -4.68
N LYS A 71 13.87 2.43 -5.69
CA LYS A 71 14.14 3.40 -6.76
C LYS A 71 14.06 2.69 -8.13
N PRO A 72 13.21 3.12 -9.08
CA PRO A 72 12.11 4.08 -8.88
C PRO A 72 11.15 3.60 -7.78
N VAL A 73 10.40 4.54 -7.20
CA VAL A 73 9.45 4.24 -6.11
C VAL A 73 8.39 3.29 -6.63
N PHE A 74 8.17 2.18 -5.93
CA PHE A 74 7.09 1.26 -6.26
C PHE A 74 5.74 1.94 -6.05
N ARG A 75 4.94 2.04 -7.12
CA ARG A 75 3.58 2.56 -7.11
C ARG A 75 2.66 1.54 -7.74
N ARG A 76 1.43 1.46 -7.22
CA ARG A 76 0.35 0.72 -7.86
C ARG A 76 -0.63 1.71 -8.48
N GLU A 77 -1.08 1.40 -9.68
CA GLU A 77 -2.20 2.10 -10.31
C GLU A 77 -3.54 1.55 -9.81
N ILE A 78 -4.45 2.46 -9.53
CA ILE A 78 -5.84 2.16 -9.19
C ILE A 78 -6.68 2.80 -10.30
N GLY A 79 -7.54 2.01 -10.93
CA GLY A 79 -8.41 2.44 -12.00
C GLY A 79 -9.85 2.02 -11.76
N ALA A 80 -10.77 2.69 -12.44
CA ALA A 80 -12.17 2.31 -12.49
C ALA A 80 -12.45 1.54 -13.79
N LEU A 81 -13.24 0.47 -13.69
CA LEU A 81 -13.70 -0.30 -14.84
C LEU A 81 -15.20 -0.11 -15.02
N THR A 82 -15.64 0.13 -16.26
CA THR A 82 -17.04 0.28 -16.64
C THR A 82 -17.34 -0.62 -17.83
N GLN A 83 -18.60 -1.03 -18.00
CA GLN A 83 -18.98 -1.80 -19.20
C GLN A 83 -19.01 -0.86 -20.41
N ALA A 84 -18.50 -1.33 -21.55
CA ALA A 84 -18.34 -0.51 -22.75
C ALA A 84 -19.67 0.07 -23.28
N GLN A 85 -20.81 -0.55 -22.99
CA GLN A 85 -22.14 -0.13 -23.46
C GLN A 85 -22.97 0.55 -22.37
N SER A 86 -22.40 0.80 -21.18
CA SER A 86 -23.14 1.51 -20.13
C SER A 86 -23.35 2.97 -20.50
N VAL A 87 -24.59 3.45 -20.35
CA VAL A 87 -24.88 4.88 -20.37
C VAL A 87 -24.18 5.50 -19.17
N VAL A 88 -23.21 6.37 -19.44
CA VAL A 88 -22.47 7.07 -18.39
C VAL A 88 -23.40 8.09 -17.74
N SER A 89 -23.92 7.75 -16.56
CA SER A 89 -24.78 8.66 -15.82
C SER A 89 -23.98 9.86 -15.27
N PRO A 90 -24.61 11.02 -15.03
CA PRO A 90 -23.95 12.16 -14.40
C PRO A 90 -23.30 11.82 -13.04
N GLN A 91 -23.90 10.89 -12.28
CA GLN A 91 -23.35 10.42 -11.00
C GLN A 91 -22.06 9.60 -11.19
N LEU A 92 -22.02 8.74 -12.21
CA LEU A 92 -20.81 7.98 -12.54
C LEU A 92 -19.69 8.93 -13.01
N THR A 93 -20.00 9.89 -13.87
CA THR A 93 -19.03 10.92 -14.29
C THR A 93 -18.51 11.72 -13.10
N ALA A 94 -19.39 12.14 -12.18
CA ALA A 94 -19.00 12.88 -10.99
C ALA A 94 -18.12 12.03 -10.06
N LEU A 95 -18.45 10.75 -9.87
CA LEU A 95 -17.64 9.81 -9.08
C LEU A 95 -16.26 9.60 -9.71
N LEU A 96 -16.19 9.34 -11.02
CA LEU A 96 -14.92 9.17 -11.72
C LEU A 96 -14.05 10.43 -11.61
N LYS A 97 -14.65 11.61 -11.74
CA LYS A 97 -13.95 12.90 -11.57
C LYS A 97 -13.46 13.11 -10.13
N ALA A 98 -14.22 12.68 -9.13
CA ALA A 98 -13.81 12.75 -7.72
C ALA A 98 -12.68 11.75 -7.39
N LEU A 99 -12.66 10.60 -8.06
CA LEU A 99 -11.61 9.58 -7.92
C LEU A 99 -10.35 9.91 -8.73
N ASP A 100 -10.46 10.70 -9.80
CA ASP A 100 -9.32 11.18 -10.59
C ASP A 100 -8.49 12.15 -9.75
N THR A 101 -7.59 11.57 -8.96
CA THR A 101 -6.69 12.25 -8.04
C THR A 101 -5.39 12.67 -8.74
N ARG A 102 -5.41 12.83 -10.07
CA ARG A 102 -4.34 13.50 -10.82
C ARG A 102 -4.13 14.91 -10.27
N LYS A 103 -3.18 15.02 -9.33
CA LYS A 103 -2.39 16.21 -9.07
C LYS A 103 -1.01 16.00 -9.69
#